data_AF-A0A7J5F5B1-F1
#
_entry.id   AF-A0A7J5F5B1-F1
#
_cell.length_a   1.000
_cell.length_b   1.000
_cell.length_c   1.000
_cell.angle_alpha   90.00
_cell.angle_beta   90.00
_cell.angle_gamma   90.00
#
_symmetry.space_group_name_H-M   'P 1'
#
loop_
_entity.id
_entity.type
_entity.pdbx_description
1 polymer ?
#
loop_
_entity_poly.entity_id
_entity_poly.type
_entity_poly.pdbx_seq_one_letter_code
_entity_poly.pdbx_strand_id
1 'polypeptide(L)'
;MKARFIIAMALCLTAVHTGTAGGGLKYDTTEKRVAFAVKNLTMALRSDNAGLVESALRMSAKLKMRHPEADVTALVAAMERIRMTHADGTMRYKAFVAASICTNPEWFRGDAGVTGAPDESFFRTASTAMRDKLLSANTD
;
A
#
# COMPACT_ATOMS: atom_id res chain seq x y z
N MET A 1 5.18 26.07 -45.81
CA MET A 1 5.48 24.73 -45.24
C MET A 1 5.75 24.94 -43.75
N LYS A 2 4.86 24.45 -42.86
CA LYS A 2 5.09 23.33 -41.91
C LYS A 2 6.34 23.56 -41.03
N ALA A 3 6.34 23.49 -39.70
CA ALA A 3 5.34 23.19 -38.67
C ALA A 3 5.98 23.61 -37.31
N ARG A 4 5.20 24.23 -36.42
CA ARG A 4 4.84 23.71 -35.07
C ARG A 4 5.99 23.08 -34.26
N PHE A 5 6.35 23.68 -33.13
CA PHE A 5 6.18 23.09 -31.79
C PHE A 5 6.57 24.12 -30.71
N ILE A 6 5.54 24.72 -30.14
CA ILE A 6 5.56 25.65 -29.00
C ILE A 6 5.17 24.85 -27.76
N ILE A 7 5.98 24.99 -26.70
CA ILE A 7 5.62 25.13 -25.28
C ILE A 7 4.50 24.22 -24.75
N ALA A 8 4.85 23.25 -23.90
CA ALA A 8 3.94 22.67 -22.92
C ALA A 8 4.71 21.95 -21.79
N MET A 9 5.43 22.69 -20.94
CA MET A 9 5.97 22.15 -19.68
C MET A 9 5.77 23.13 -18.53
N ALA A 10 4.55 23.66 -18.43
CA ALA A 10 4.10 24.48 -17.31
C ALA A 10 2.57 24.48 -17.26
N LEU A 11 1.95 23.36 -16.89
CA LEU A 11 0.60 23.31 -16.33
C LEU A 11 0.28 21.88 -15.88
N CYS A 12 0.61 21.55 -14.63
CA CYS A 12 -0.01 20.39 -13.95
C CYS A 12 0.02 20.58 -12.41
N LEU A 13 -0.12 21.83 -11.96
CA LEU A 13 -0.13 22.17 -10.54
C LEU A 13 -1.30 23.09 -10.19
N THR A 14 -2.51 22.78 -10.64
CA THR A 14 -3.77 23.36 -10.14
C THR A 14 -4.96 22.59 -10.73
N ALA A 15 -5.47 21.58 -10.02
CA ALA A 15 -6.88 21.18 -10.02
C ALA A 15 -7.07 19.80 -9.36
N VAL A 16 -7.19 19.77 -8.03
CA VAL A 16 -8.06 18.79 -7.38
C VAL A 16 -8.78 19.50 -6.24
N HIS A 17 -9.71 20.39 -6.59
CA HIS A 17 -10.84 20.83 -5.77
C HIS A 17 -11.93 21.32 -6.74
N THR A 18 -12.75 20.40 -7.24
CA THR A 18 -14.11 20.67 -7.72
C THR A 18 -14.87 19.36 -7.73
N GLY A 19 -15.92 19.27 -6.92
CA GLY A 19 -16.90 18.21 -7.01
C GLY A 19 -17.71 18.34 -8.29
N THR A 20 -18.02 17.21 -8.91
CA THR A 20 -19.06 17.08 -9.93
C THR A 20 -20.14 16.14 -9.42
N ALA A 21 -21.33 16.69 -9.20
CA ALA A 21 -22.56 15.96 -9.00
C ALA A 21 -23.03 15.36 -10.34
N GLY A 22 -23.47 14.09 -10.33
CA GLY A 22 -24.18 13.45 -11.45
C GLY A 22 -23.63 12.09 -11.87
N GLY A 23 -24.18 11.01 -11.30
CA GLY A 23 -23.91 9.62 -11.67
C GLY A 23 -23.71 8.78 -10.42
N GLY A 24 -24.63 7.85 -10.13
CA GLY A 24 -24.63 7.03 -8.91
C GLY A 24 -23.23 6.53 -8.56
N LEU A 25 -22.73 6.93 -7.38
CA LEU A 25 -21.35 6.72 -6.96
C LEU A 25 -21.01 5.23 -7.06
N LYS A 26 -20.17 4.87 -8.03
CA LYS A 26 -19.71 3.50 -8.29
C LYS A 26 -19.11 2.81 -7.04
N TYR A 27 -18.78 3.60 -6.01
CA TYR A 27 -18.32 3.18 -4.68
C TYR A 27 -18.89 4.11 -3.59
N ASP A 28 -20.21 4.16 -3.47
CA ASP A 28 -20.95 4.96 -2.47
C ASP A 28 -20.56 4.63 -1.01
N THR A 29 -20.34 3.36 -0.69
CA THR A 29 -19.95 2.92 0.66
C THR A 29 -18.43 2.81 0.85
N THR A 30 -17.98 2.95 2.10
CA THR A 30 -16.58 2.71 2.47
C THR A 30 -16.16 1.27 2.14
N GLU A 31 -17.02 0.29 2.37
CA GLU A 31 -16.78 -1.10 2.02
C GLU A 31 -16.51 -1.28 0.52
N LYS A 32 -17.34 -0.70 -0.36
CA LYS A 32 -17.12 -0.76 -1.81
C LYS A 32 -15.81 -0.08 -2.23
N ARG A 33 -15.45 1.05 -1.58
CA ARG A 33 -14.17 1.73 -1.82
C ARG A 33 -12.98 0.87 -1.41
N VAL A 34 -13.05 0.21 -0.26
CA VAL A 34 -12.01 -0.69 0.24
C VAL A 34 -11.88 -1.91 -0.69
N ALA A 35 -12.98 -2.56 -1.05
CA ALA A 35 -12.96 -3.70 -1.97
C ALA A 35 -12.35 -3.33 -3.34
N PHE A 36 -12.66 -2.14 -3.86
CA PHE A 36 -12.03 -1.64 -5.08
C PHE A 36 -10.53 -1.40 -4.91
N ALA A 37 -10.11 -0.80 -3.79
CA ALA A 37 -8.70 -0.61 -3.48
C ALA A 37 -7.96 -1.96 -3.39
N VAL A 38 -8.53 -2.96 -2.71
CA VAL A 38 -7.98 -4.32 -2.62
C VAL A 38 -7.78 -4.92 -4.01
N LYS A 39 -8.78 -4.81 -4.89
CA LYS A 39 -8.67 -5.31 -6.27
C LYS A 39 -7.54 -4.64 -7.04
N ASN A 40 -7.45 -3.30 -7.00
CA ASN A 40 -6.43 -2.56 -7.73
C ASN A 40 -5.02 -2.82 -7.18
N LEU A 41 -4.87 -2.88 -5.86
CA LEU A 41 -3.59 -3.20 -5.21
C LEU A 41 -3.15 -4.63 -5.56
N THR A 42 -4.09 -5.58 -5.62
CA THR A 42 -3.79 -6.96 -6.04
C THR A 42 -3.28 -7.01 -7.48
N MET A 43 -3.85 -6.20 -8.39
CA MET A 43 -3.33 -6.07 -9.75
C MET A 43 -1.96 -5.42 -9.79
N ALA A 44 -1.74 -4.37 -9.00
CA ALA A 44 -0.45 -3.67 -8.92
C ALA A 44 0.68 -4.58 -8.41
N LEU A 45 0.41 -5.48 -7.46
CA LEU A 45 1.36 -6.50 -6.98
C LEU A 45 1.74 -7.56 -8.04
N ARG A 46 1.03 -7.61 -9.16
CA ARG A 46 1.33 -8.51 -10.29
C ARG A 46 2.04 -7.79 -11.44
N SER A 47 2.32 -6.51 -11.30
CA SER A 47 3.04 -5.72 -12.30
C SER A 47 4.51 -6.08 -12.36
N ASP A 48 5.11 -5.91 -13.54
CA ASP A 48 6.56 -6.02 -13.75
C ASP A 48 7.32 -4.75 -13.31
N ASN A 49 6.60 -3.66 -12.99
CA ASN A 49 7.21 -2.43 -12.50
C ASN A 49 7.48 -2.53 -10.99
N ALA A 50 8.75 -2.63 -10.61
CA ALA A 50 9.18 -2.76 -9.21
C ALA A 50 8.70 -1.60 -8.31
N GLY A 51 8.69 -0.36 -8.82
CA GLY A 51 8.21 0.80 -8.07
C GLY A 51 6.70 0.73 -7.79
N LEU A 52 5.92 0.23 -8.74
CA LEU A 52 4.48 0.01 -8.56
C LEU A 52 4.23 -1.11 -7.55
N VAL A 53 4.97 -2.21 -7.62
CA VAL A 53 4.88 -3.32 -6.66
C VAL A 53 5.21 -2.84 -5.25
N GLU A 54 6.31 -2.10 -5.09
CA GLU A 54 6.71 -1.54 -3.79
C GLU A 54 5.65 -0.60 -3.20
N SER A 55 5.13 0.31 -4.02
CA SER A 55 4.04 1.19 -3.61
C SER A 55 2.79 0.40 -3.18
N ALA A 56 2.44 -0.63 -3.95
CA ALA A 56 1.29 -1.49 -3.65
C ALA A 56 1.47 -2.29 -2.35
N LEU A 57 2.67 -2.81 -2.07
CA LEU A 57 2.99 -3.47 -0.80
C LEU A 57 2.71 -2.55 0.39
N ARG A 58 3.22 -1.31 0.32
CA ARG A 58 3.05 -0.32 1.38
C ARG A 58 1.59 0.10 1.53
N MET A 59 0.92 0.41 0.42
CA MET A 59 -0.47 0.87 0.44
C MET A 59 -1.42 -0.21 0.97
N SER A 60 -1.14 -1.47 0.69
CA SER A 60 -1.90 -2.60 1.23
C SER A 60 -1.75 -2.71 2.75
N ALA A 61 -0.52 -2.58 3.27
CA ALA A 61 -0.29 -2.55 4.72
C ALA A 61 -1.03 -1.37 5.38
N LYS A 62 -0.92 -0.16 4.80
CA LYS A 62 -1.64 1.04 5.30
C LYS A 62 -3.16 0.86 5.25
N LEU A 63 -3.68 0.25 4.19
CA LEU A 63 -5.10 -0.06 4.05
C LEU A 63 -5.57 -0.96 5.19
N LYS A 64 -4.86 -2.07 5.45
CA LYS A 64 -5.24 -3.04 6.48
C LYS A 64 -5.08 -2.50 7.90
N MET A 65 -4.11 -1.62 8.16
CA MET A 65 -4.02 -0.89 9.43
C MET A 65 -5.22 0.05 9.65
N ARG A 66 -5.69 0.72 8.59
CA ARG A 66 -6.83 1.65 8.66
C ARG A 66 -8.18 0.95 8.68
N HIS A 67 -8.28 -0.19 8.01
CA HIS A 67 -9.48 -1.02 7.90
C HIS A 67 -9.14 -2.46 8.31
N PRO A 68 -8.95 -2.74 9.61
CA PRO A 68 -8.59 -4.08 10.10
C PRO A 68 -9.58 -5.17 9.71
N GLU A 69 -10.84 -4.81 9.48
CA GLU A 69 -11.93 -5.68 9.05
C GLU A 69 -11.89 -6.03 7.55
N ALA A 70 -11.11 -5.33 6.74
CA ALA A 70 -11.08 -5.54 5.30
C ALA A 70 -10.59 -6.96 4.94
N ASP A 71 -11.30 -7.64 4.04
CA ASP A 71 -10.80 -8.89 3.45
C ASP A 71 -9.65 -8.57 2.48
N VAL A 72 -8.45 -9.00 2.87
CA VAL A 72 -7.20 -8.81 2.13
C VAL A 72 -6.56 -10.15 1.76
N THR A 73 -7.32 -11.25 1.79
CA THR A 73 -6.80 -12.60 1.54
C THR A 73 -6.04 -12.70 0.22
N ALA A 74 -6.59 -12.10 -0.85
CA ALA A 74 -5.95 -12.07 -2.17
C ALA A 74 -4.65 -11.23 -2.19
N LEU A 75 -4.58 -10.17 -1.39
CA LEU A 75 -3.36 -9.35 -1.25
C LEU A 75 -2.27 -10.13 -0.53
N VAL A 76 -2.60 -10.75 0.61
CA VAL A 76 -1.65 -11.56 1.38
C VAL A 76 -1.08 -12.68 0.52
N ALA A 77 -1.92 -13.40 -0.23
CA ALA A 77 -1.45 -14.43 -1.15
C ALA A 77 -0.50 -13.88 -2.25
N ALA A 78 -0.80 -12.70 -2.79
CA ALA A 78 0.08 -12.05 -3.77
C ALA A 78 1.42 -11.60 -3.15
N MET A 79 1.41 -11.10 -1.91
CA MET A 79 2.61 -10.73 -1.15
C MET A 79 3.47 -11.96 -0.84
N GLU A 80 2.86 -13.06 -0.40
CA GLU A 80 3.55 -14.31 -0.12
C GLU A 80 4.24 -14.87 -1.37
N ARG A 81 3.58 -14.79 -2.54
CA ARG A 81 4.22 -15.13 -3.81
C ARG A 81 5.46 -14.27 -4.06
N ILE A 82 5.37 -12.95 -3.90
CA ILE A 82 6.53 -12.04 -4.05
C ILE A 82 7.63 -12.41 -3.05
N ARG A 83 7.29 -12.65 -1.78
CA ARG A 83 8.22 -13.06 -0.73
C ARG A 83 9.00 -14.31 -1.10
N MET A 84 8.36 -15.27 -1.77
CA MET A 84 8.99 -16.54 -2.14
C MET A 84 9.77 -16.48 -3.46
N THR A 85 9.28 -15.75 -4.47
CA THR A 85 9.76 -15.90 -5.85
C THR A 85 10.46 -14.68 -6.44
N HIS A 86 10.37 -13.50 -5.81
CA HIS A 86 10.96 -12.29 -6.39
C HIS A 86 12.50 -12.36 -6.38
N ALA A 87 13.15 -11.92 -7.47
CA ALA A 87 14.61 -12.02 -7.61
C ALA A 87 15.38 -11.14 -6.60
N ASP A 88 14.89 -9.92 -6.38
CA ASP A 88 15.45 -8.99 -5.38
C ASP A 88 15.04 -9.37 -3.94
N GLY A 89 16.04 -9.57 -3.08
CA GLY A 89 15.85 -9.87 -1.67
C GLY A 89 15.26 -8.73 -0.86
N THR A 90 15.52 -7.48 -1.23
CA THR A 90 14.89 -6.32 -0.59
C THR A 90 13.39 -6.31 -0.84
N MET A 91 12.93 -6.59 -2.07
CA MET A 91 11.50 -6.75 -2.36
C MET A 91 10.87 -7.93 -1.62
N ARG A 92 11.57 -9.09 -1.52
CA ARG A 92 11.08 -10.24 -0.74
C ARG A 92 10.85 -9.86 0.73
N TYR A 93 11.78 -9.10 1.32
CA TYR A 93 11.68 -8.60 2.69
C TYR A 93 10.53 -7.59 2.86
N LYS A 94 10.39 -6.62 1.96
CA LYS A 94 9.26 -5.66 2.00
C LYS A 94 7.92 -6.39 1.91
N ALA A 95 7.83 -7.43 1.08
CA ALA A 95 6.63 -8.26 0.96
C ALA A 95 6.32 -9.04 2.24
N PHE A 96 7.34 -9.60 2.90
CA PHE A 96 7.18 -10.22 4.21
C PHE A 96 6.61 -9.25 5.25
N VAL A 97 7.20 -8.05 5.38
CA VAL A 97 6.73 -7.05 6.35
C VAL A 97 5.29 -6.62 6.03
N ALA A 98 4.96 -6.38 4.76
CA ALA A 98 3.59 -6.03 4.36
C ALA A 98 2.58 -7.15 4.68
N ALA A 99 2.93 -8.41 4.41
CA ALA A 99 2.10 -9.57 4.72
C ALA A 99 1.89 -9.72 6.23
N SER A 100 2.95 -9.56 7.04
CA SER A 100 2.87 -9.60 8.49
C SER A 100 1.93 -8.55 9.08
N ILE A 101 1.98 -7.31 8.56
CA ILE A 101 1.04 -6.25 8.94
C ILE A 101 -0.39 -6.62 8.54
N CYS A 102 -0.57 -7.22 7.36
CA CYS A 102 -1.91 -7.56 6.88
C CYS A 102 -2.55 -8.70 7.68
N THR A 103 -1.75 -9.64 8.16
CA THR A 103 -2.19 -10.79 8.95
C THR A 103 -2.38 -10.42 10.44
N ASN A 104 -1.57 -9.51 10.98
CA ASN A 104 -1.60 -9.10 12.39
C ASN A 104 -1.72 -7.57 12.53
N PRO A 105 -2.79 -6.93 12.01
CA PRO A 105 -2.91 -5.48 12.01
C PRO A 105 -2.99 -4.86 13.42
N GLU A 106 -3.42 -5.63 14.42
CA GLU A 106 -3.50 -5.23 15.81
C GLU A 106 -2.15 -4.93 16.46
N TRP A 107 -1.06 -5.53 15.98
CA TRP A 107 0.29 -5.24 16.48
C TRP A 107 0.74 -3.81 16.16
N PHE A 108 0.15 -3.22 15.12
CA PHE A 108 0.50 -1.90 14.58
C PHE A 108 -0.60 -0.86 14.85
N ARG A 109 -1.71 -1.26 15.49
CA ARG A 109 -2.82 -0.37 15.83
C ARG A 109 -2.36 0.63 16.89
N GLY A 110 -2.47 1.92 16.59
CA GLY A 110 -2.06 2.99 17.51
C GLY A 110 -0.56 3.30 17.48
N ASP A 111 0.24 2.61 16.67
CA ASP A 111 1.65 2.96 16.46
C ASP A 111 1.74 4.17 15.51
N ALA A 112 1.81 5.35 16.11
CA ALA A 112 1.98 6.62 15.39
C ALA A 112 3.28 6.65 14.57
N GLY A 113 4.31 5.92 14.99
CA GLY A 113 5.59 5.81 14.30
C GLY A 113 5.44 5.10 12.96
N VAL A 114 4.76 3.95 12.93
CA VAL A 114 4.55 3.18 11.69
C VAL A 114 3.53 3.84 10.78
N THR A 115 2.42 4.34 11.33
CA THR A 115 1.34 4.97 10.54
C THR A 115 1.76 6.31 9.92
N GLY A 116 2.59 7.09 10.62
CA GLY A 116 3.15 8.36 10.18
C GLY A 116 4.49 8.26 9.43
N ALA A 117 5.07 7.06 9.29
CA ALA A 117 6.38 6.90 8.68
C ALA A 117 6.39 7.40 7.21
N PRO A 118 7.41 8.19 6.83
CA PRO A 118 7.69 8.50 5.44
C PRO A 118 7.82 7.26 4.57
N ASP A 119 7.55 7.45 3.29
CA ASP A 119 7.53 6.42 2.27
C ASP A 119 8.81 5.58 2.23
N GLU A 120 9.97 6.22 2.37
CA GLU A 120 11.30 5.61 2.29
C GLU A 120 11.67 4.80 3.55
N SER A 121 11.11 5.16 4.70
CA SER A 121 11.43 4.55 5.99
C SER A 121 10.36 3.58 6.49
N PHE A 122 9.18 3.55 5.86
CA PHE A 122 8.01 2.78 6.27
C PHE A 122 8.33 1.34 6.65
N PHE A 123 8.94 0.57 5.75
CA PHE A 123 9.20 -0.86 5.99
C PHE A 123 10.21 -1.09 7.10
N ARG A 124 11.21 -0.22 7.23
CA ARG A 124 12.17 -0.27 8.32
C ARG A 124 11.47 0.00 9.65
N THR A 125 10.69 1.08 9.75
CA THR A 125 9.94 1.43 10.97
C THR A 125 8.98 0.32 11.37
N ALA A 126 8.20 -0.21 10.41
CA ALA A 126 7.29 -1.33 10.66
C ALA A 126 8.01 -2.59 11.13
N SER A 127 9.16 -2.91 10.55
CA SER A 127 9.95 -4.07 10.97
C SER A 127 10.53 -3.94 12.38
N THR A 128 10.94 -2.73 12.77
CA THR A 128 11.41 -2.44 14.13
C THR A 128 10.27 -2.64 15.11
N ALA A 129 9.09 -2.07 14.85
CA ALA A 129 7.91 -2.26 15.68
C ALA A 129 7.55 -3.76 15.82
N MET A 130 7.59 -4.52 14.72
CA MET A 130 7.35 -5.96 14.74
C MET A 130 8.37 -6.71 15.59
N ARG A 131 9.65 -6.40 15.45
CA ARG A 131 10.73 -6.99 16.26
C ARG A 131 10.51 -6.72 17.74
N ASP A 132 10.24 -5.46 18.09
CA ASP A 132 10.11 -5.04 19.48
C ASP A 132 8.90 -5.72 20.15
N LYS A 133 7.79 -5.91 19.41
CA LYS A 133 6.64 -6.70 19.85
C LYS A 133 6.98 -8.17 20.09
N LEU A 134 7.67 -8.81 19.14
CA LEU A 134 8.08 -10.21 19.26
C LEU A 134 9.03 -10.42 20.45
N LEU A 135 9.95 -9.50 20.69
CA LEU A 135 10.87 -9.59 21.82
C LEU A 135 10.15 -9.38 23.15
N SER A 136 9.23 -8.39 23.24
CA SER A 136 8.47 -8.15 24.46
C SER A 136 7.56 -9.32 24.86
N ALA A 137 7.05 -10.08 23.89
CA ALA A 137 6.16 -11.22 24.12
C ALA A 137 6.90 -12.47 24.65
N ASN A 138 8.24 -12.49 24.60
CA ASN A 138 9.07 -13.63 25.03
C ASN A 138 9.87 -13.34 26.33
N THR A 139 9.61 -12.21 26.98
CA THR A 139 10.25 -11.81 28.24
C THR A 139 9.36 -11.99 29.48
N ASP A 140 8.17 -12.58 29.30
CA ASP A 140 7.26 -13.04 30.36
C ASP A 140 7.36 -14.57 30.51
#